data_AF-A0A6M3LIK8-F1
#
_entry.id   AF-A0A6M3LIK8-F1
#
_cell.length_a   1.000
_cell.length_b   1.000
_cell.length_c   1.000
_cell.angle_alpha   90.00
_cell.angle_beta   90.00
_cell.angle_gamma   90.00
#
_symmetry.space_group_name_H-M   'P 1'
#
loop_
_entity.id
_entity.type
_entity.pdbx_description
1 polymer ?
#
loop_
_entity_poly.entity_id
_entity_poly.type
_entity_poly.pdbx_seq_one_letter_code
_entity_poly.pdbx_strand_id
1 'polypeptide(L)'
;MGKAPAFQFYIRDWLADPLLKMVCHQTKGIWIDILCYLWESPDRGKLEGKDEQFIKMLSCTTQEWETFCADASVTKFADVTKSNGIVTVCNRRMYREEKYRKNTRIRVNRFRAKRKSNASSNAPVTPPSSSSSSKEIKKESFMTLAKEVLKYLNFAGKKNFTPTKANLEPIIARLKEGHTEEECKTVIEKKNRDPDFNDKYFRPSTLFGPSKFEGYLNEREKEKVW
;
A
#
# COMPACT_ATOMS: atom_id res chain seq x y z
N MET A 1 7.83 -18.01 -18.76
CA MET A 1 8.63 -16.88 -18.25
C MET A 1 9.84 -17.48 -17.57
N GLY A 2 11.07 -17.10 -17.91
CA GLY A 2 12.26 -17.68 -17.27
C GLY A 2 12.22 -17.47 -15.76
N LYS A 3 12.36 -18.54 -14.98
CA LYS A 3 12.58 -18.43 -13.53
C LYS A 3 13.92 -17.74 -13.32
N ALA A 4 14.00 -16.83 -12.34
CA ALA A 4 15.28 -16.24 -11.97
C ALA A 4 16.16 -17.35 -11.36
N PRO A 5 17.38 -17.59 -11.87
CA PRO A 5 18.15 -18.79 -11.54
C PRO A 5 18.83 -18.72 -10.17
N ALA A 6 18.94 -17.53 -9.56
CA ALA A 6 19.62 -17.33 -8.28
C ALA A 6 19.08 -16.09 -7.56
N PHE A 7 19.19 -16.09 -6.22
CA PHE A 7 19.00 -14.91 -5.39
C PHE A 7 20.32 -14.23 -5.08
N GLN A 8 20.27 -12.93 -4.78
CA GLN A 8 21.47 -12.18 -4.41
C GLN A 8 21.87 -12.50 -2.96
N PHE A 9 23.00 -13.18 -2.79
CA PHE A 9 23.56 -13.50 -1.49
C PHE A 9 24.75 -12.59 -1.18
N TYR A 10 24.70 -11.89 -0.05
CA TYR A 10 25.76 -10.99 0.38
C TYR A 10 26.55 -11.63 1.52
N ILE A 11 27.80 -11.99 1.24
CA ILE A 11 28.72 -12.59 2.22
C ILE A 11 28.86 -11.70 3.46
N ARG A 12 28.84 -10.37 3.28
CA ARG A 12 28.91 -9.42 4.40
C ARG A 12 27.70 -9.54 5.32
N ASP A 13 26.49 -9.69 4.79
CA ASP A 13 25.30 -9.83 5.65
C ASP A 13 25.34 -11.13 6.44
N TRP A 14 25.91 -12.18 5.85
CA TRP A 14 26.10 -13.47 6.51
C TRP A 14 27.18 -13.44 7.60
N LEU A 15 28.28 -12.73 7.37
CA LEU A 15 29.45 -12.73 8.27
C LEU A 15 29.49 -11.56 9.26
N ALA A 16 28.84 -10.43 8.98
CA ALA A 16 28.98 -9.21 9.76
C ALA A 16 27.80 -8.93 10.70
N ASP A 17 26.67 -9.62 10.54
CA ASP A 17 25.53 -9.46 11.45
C ASP A 17 25.88 -10.05 12.83
N PRO A 18 26.03 -9.21 13.88
CA PRO A 18 26.41 -9.68 15.21
C PRO A 18 25.33 -10.58 15.82
N LEU A 19 24.05 -10.34 15.52
CA LEU A 19 22.95 -11.12 16.08
C LEU A 19 22.89 -12.51 15.43
N LEU A 20 23.05 -12.59 14.11
CA LEU A 20 23.18 -13.88 13.42
C LEU A 20 24.45 -14.61 13.83
N LYS A 21 25.52 -13.91 14.22
CA LYS A 21 26.74 -14.56 14.71
C LYS A 21 26.54 -15.28 16.04
N MET A 22 25.64 -14.80 16.90
CA MET A 22 25.37 -15.37 18.23
C MET A 22 24.63 -16.71 18.18
N VAL A 23 23.98 -17.05 17.07
CA VAL A 23 23.25 -18.33 16.94
C VAL A 23 24.17 -19.48 16.56
N CYS A 24 23.77 -20.70 16.91
CA CYS A 24 24.53 -21.92 16.64
C CYS A 24 24.64 -22.22 15.13
N HIS A 25 25.59 -23.07 14.77
CA HIS A 25 25.81 -23.44 13.36
C HIS A 25 24.61 -24.19 12.77
N GLN A 26 23.87 -24.94 13.59
CA GLN A 26 22.65 -25.64 13.24
C GLN A 26 21.56 -24.66 12.78
N THR A 27 21.29 -23.60 13.58
CA THR A 27 20.34 -22.54 13.20
C THR A 27 20.76 -21.85 11.88
N LYS A 28 22.07 -21.62 11.69
CA LYS A 28 22.59 -21.05 10.42
C LYS A 28 22.37 -22.00 9.24
N GLY A 29 22.63 -23.30 9.42
CA GLY A 29 22.37 -24.34 8.41
C GLY A 29 20.90 -24.38 8.00
N ILE A 30 20.01 -24.45 8.99
CA ILE A 30 18.56 -24.39 8.74
C ILE A 30 18.18 -23.10 8.02
N TRP A 31 18.76 -21.96 8.40
CA TRP A 31 18.43 -20.69 7.77
C TRP A 31 18.81 -20.64 6.29
N ILE A 32 20.00 -21.12 5.93
CA ILE A 32 20.43 -21.10 4.52
C ILE A 32 19.57 -22.03 3.65
N ASP A 33 19.14 -23.18 4.18
CA ASP A 33 18.22 -24.08 3.48
C ASP A 33 16.85 -23.44 3.30
N ILE A 34 16.32 -22.78 4.34
CA ILE A 34 15.07 -22.02 4.24
C ILE A 34 15.19 -20.92 3.17
N LEU A 35 16.30 -20.19 3.07
CA LEU A 35 16.50 -19.17 2.03
C LEU A 35 16.36 -19.76 0.63
N CYS A 36 16.88 -20.96 0.39
CA CYS A 36 16.72 -21.68 -0.88
C CYS A 36 15.26 -22.02 -1.15
N TYR A 37 14.52 -22.54 -0.17
CA TYR A 37 13.09 -22.83 -0.33
C TYR A 37 12.23 -21.56 -0.51
N LEU A 38 12.56 -20.49 0.21
CA LEU A 38 11.90 -19.18 0.05
C LEU A 38 12.08 -18.65 -1.36
N TRP A 39 13.21 -18.91 -2.03
CA TRP A 39 13.47 -18.46 -3.39
C TRP A 39 12.55 -19.12 -4.43
N GLU A 40 12.33 -20.43 -4.29
CA GLU A 40 11.48 -21.24 -5.17
C GLU A 40 9.99 -21.19 -4.81
N SER A 41 9.64 -20.63 -3.65
CA SER A 41 8.24 -20.51 -3.21
C SER A 41 7.39 -19.67 -4.19
N PRO A 42 6.07 -19.97 -4.33
CA PRO A 42 5.16 -19.19 -5.17
C PRO A 42 5.11 -17.70 -4.78
N ASP A 43 5.16 -17.43 -3.48
CA ASP A 43 5.32 -16.10 -2.91
C ASP A 43 6.74 -15.91 -2.40
N ARG A 44 7.67 -15.82 -3.36
CA ARG A 44 9.10 -15.66 -3.12
C ARG A 44 9.44 -14.75 -1.95
N GLY A 45 10.26 -15.27 -1.05
CA GLY A 45 10.64 -14.62 0.21
C GLY A 45 9.70 -14.92 1.37
N LYS A 46 8.62 -15.70 1.18
CA LYS A 46 7.68 -16.10 2.22
C LYS A 46 7.32 -17.58 2.08
N LEU A 47 7.33 -18.31 3.18
CA LEU A 47 6.92 -19.72 3.24
C LEU A 47 5.96 -19.92 4.42
N GLU A 48 4.94 -20.73 4.21
CA GLU A 48 3.91 -21.05 5.20
C GLU A 48 3.70 -22.55 5.28
N GLY A 49 3.54 -23.07 6.48
CA GLY A 49 3.32 -24.50 6.72
C GLY A 49 3.19 -24.84 8.19
N LYS A 50 2.84 -26.09 8.49
CA LYS A 50 2.87 -26.62 9.85
C LYS A 50 4.31 -26.93 10.27
N ASP A 51 4.59 -26.93 11.57
CA ASP A 51 5.90 -27.30 12.12
C ASP A 51 6.41 -28.64 11.54
N GLU A 52 5.55 -29.67 11.50
CA GLU A 52 5.87 -30.98 10.92
C GLU A 52 6.33 -30.93 9.45
N GLN A 53 5.77 -30.00 8.66
CA GLN A 53 6.13 -29.85 7.25
C GLN A 53 7.51 -29.22 7.11
N PHE A 54 7.83 -28.22 7.94
CA PHE A 54 9.16 -27.62 7.99
C PHE A 54 10.22 -28.64 8.42
N ILE A 55 9.96 -29.38 9.50
CA ILE A 55 10.85 -30.42 10.02
C ILE A 55 11.18 -31.46 8.93
N LYS A 56 10.16 -31.96 8.22
CA LYS A 56 10.34 -32.89 7.11
C LYS A 56 11.09 -32.28 5.92
N MET A 57 10.76 -31.04 5.54
CA MET A 57 11.37 -30.35 4.40
C MET A 57 12.85 -30.03 4.63
N LEU A 58 13.21 -29.66 5.86
CA LEU A 58 14.56 -29.29 6.26
C LEU A 58 15.38 -30.49 6.75
N SER A 59 14.75 -31.67 6.87
CA SER A 59 15.39 -32.89 7.38
C SER A 59 16.09 -32.68 8.73
N CYS A 60 15.47 -31.88 9.61
CA CYS A 60 15.96 -31.61 10.96
C CYS A 60 15.07 -32.26 12.02
N THR A 61 15.52 -32.26 13.26
CA THR A 61 14.76 -32.71 14.43
C THR A 61 13.80 -31.61 14.92
N THR A 62 12.78 -32.00 15.69
CA THR A 62 11.87 -31.04 16.34
C THR A 62 12.61 -30.04 17.23
N GLN A 63 13.62 -30.52 17.98
CA GLN A 63 14.41 -29.66 18.87
C GLN A 63 15.24 -28.62 18.09
N GLU A 64 15.84 -29.01 16.97
CA GLU A 64 16.57 -28.09 16.10
C GLU A 64 15.63 -27.04 15.49
N TRP A 65 14.42 -27.44 15.08
CA TRP A 65 13.41 -26.52 14.56
C TRP A 65 12.91 -25.53 15.62
N GLU A 66 12.66 -26.00 16.84
CA GLU A 66 12.27 -25.15 17.96
C GLU A 66 13.37 -24.15 18.33
N THR A 67 14.63 -24.61 18.34
CA THR A 67 15.81 -23.76 18.56
C THR A 67 15.91 -22.69 17.49
N PHE A 68 15.76 -23.06 16.21
CA PHE A 68 15.73 -22.11 15.10
C PHE A 68 14.63 -21.05 15.28
N CYS A 69 13.41 -21.46 15.64
CA CYS A 69 12.29 -20.54 15.84
C CYS A 69 12.56 -19.57 17.01
N ALA A 70 13.14 -20.06 18.11
CA ALA A 70 13.51 -19.24 19.25
C ALA A 70 14.61 -18.23 18.89
N ASP A 71 15.68 -18.70 18.24
CA ASP A 71 16.78 -17.87 17.76
C ASP A 71 16.30 -16.77 16.83
N ALA A 72 15.46 -17.11 15.85
CA ALA A 72 14.88 -16.14 14.92
C ALA A 72 14.02 -15.10 15.65
N SER A 73 13.28 -15.51 16.68
CA SER A 73 12.47 -14.59 17.49
C SER A 73 13.34 -13.61 18.29
N VAL A 74 14.49 -14.04 18.83
CA VAL A 74 15.39 -13.19 19.62
C VAL A 74 16.21 -12.26 18.73
N THR A 75 16.87 -12.82 17.72
CA THR A 75 17.85 -12.11 16.89
C THR A 75 17.24 -11.38 15.71
N LYS A 76 16.00 -11.71 15.34
CA LYS A 76 15.26 -11.12 14.22
C LYS A 76 15.97 -11.23 12.86
N PHE A 77 16.88 -12.20 12.66
CA PHE A 77 17.47 -12.42 11.32
C PHE A 77 16.41 -12.87 10.30
N ALA A 78 15.35 -13.55 10.77
CA ALA A 78 14.17 -13.95 10.01
C ALA A 78 12.90 -13.47 10.72
N ASP A 79 11.85 -13.16 9.95
CA ASP A 79 10.53 -12.90 10.51
C ASP A 79 9.79 -14.23 10.60
N VAL A 80 9.53 -14.69 11.83
CA VAL A 80 8.79 -15.93 12.11
C VAL A 80 7.55 -15.60 12.91
N THR A 81 6.38 -16.02 12.43
CA THR A 81 5.10 -15.87 13.14
C THR A 81 4.39 -17.20 13.20
N LYS A 82 3.77 -17.53 14.35
CA LYS A 82 2.92 -18.71 14.51
C LYS A 82 1.49 -18.26 14.80
N SER A 83 0.53 -18.70 13.99
CA SER A 83 -0.90 -18.42 14.18
C SER A 83 -1.73 -19.60 13.72
N ASN A 84 -2.70 -20.03 14.54
CA ASN A 84 -3.60 -21.15 14.24
C ASN A 84 -2.88 -22.44 13.79
N GLY A 85 -1.71 -22.74 14.39
CA GLY A 85 -0.89 -23.91 14.04
C GLY A 85 -0.15 -23.81 12.70
N ILE A 86 -0.17 -22.65 12.05
CA ILE A 86 0.60 -22.35 10.84
C ILE A 86 1.78 -21.45 11.23
N VAL A 87 2.97 -21.86 10.79
CA VAL A 87 4.19 -21.05 10.88
C VAL A 87 4.41 -20.37 9.54
N THR A 88 4.64 -19.07 9.61
CA THR A 88 5.10 -18.26 8.48
C THR A 88 6.54 -17.86 8.74
N VAL A 89 7.43 -18.17 7.79
CA VAL A 89 8.82 -17.71 7.79
C VAL A 89 9.03 -16.78 6.61
N CYS A 90 9.63 -15.61 6.83
CA CYS A 90 9.82 -14.60 5.81
C CYS A 90 11.25 -14.04 5.83
N ASN A 91 11.83 -13.95 4.63
CA ASN A 91 13.02 -13.14 4.39
C ASN A 91 12.59 -11.76 3.85
N ARG A 92 12.74 -10.74 4.70
CA ARG A 92 12.28 -9.37 4.43
C ARG A 92 12.80 -8.79 3.12
N ARG A 93 14.07 -9.02 2.79
CA ARG A 93 14.70 -8.49 1.57
C ARG A 93 14.11 -9.17 0.34
N MET A 94 14.15 -10.49 0.31
CA MET A 94 13.66 -11.30 -0.81
C MET A 94 12.17 -11.02 -1.08
N TYR A 95 11.35 -10.93 -0.04
CA TYR A 95 9.92 -10.62 -0.18
C TYR A 95 9.68 -9.22 -0.77
N ARG A 96 10.44 -8.22 -0.31
CA ARG A 96 10.37 -6.84 -0.83
C ARG A 96 10.78 -6.78 -2.30
N GLU A 97 11.88 -7.45 -2.65
CA GLU A 97 12.37 -7.51 -4.03
C GLU A 97 11.38 -8.18 -4.96
N GLU A 98 10.75 -9.28 -4.54
CA GLU A 98 9.70 -9.94 -5.34
C GLU A 98 8.50 -9.00 -5.57
N LYS A 99 8.07 -8.28 -4.53
CA LYS A 99 6.99 -7.28 -4.66
C LYS A 99 7.35 -6.19 -5.67
N TYR A 100 8.59 -5.67 -5.64
CA TYR A 100 9.08 -4.71 -6.63
C TYR A 100 9.15 -5.30 -8.04
N ARG A 101 9.56 -6.57 -8.18
CA ARG A 101 9.61 -7.27 -9.47
C ARG A 101 8.22 -7.45 -10.06
N LYS A 102 7.25 -7.94 -9.27
CA LYS A 102 5.83 -8.07 -9.66
C LYS A 102 5.27 -6.71 -10.11
N ASN A 103 5.48 -5.66 -9.33
CA ASN A 103 5.02 -4.31 -9.65
C ASN A 103 5.66 -3.74 -10.92
N THR A 104 6.96 -3.96 -11.12
CA THR A 104 7.68 -3.51 -12.31
C THR A 104 7.16 -4.22 -13.56
N ARG A 105 6.92 -5.53 -13.50
CA ARG A 105 6.30 -6.31 -14.58
C ARG A 105 4.92 -5.74 -14.94
N ILE A 106 4.08 -5.45 -13.95
CA ILE A 106 2.76 -4.84 -14.16
C ILE A 106 2.90 -3.48 -14.85
N ARG A 107 3.81 -2.62 -14.37
CA ARG A 107 4.09 -1.30 -14.97
C ARG A 107 4.53 -1.41 -16.43
N VAL A 108 5.48 -2.29 -16.73
CA VAL A 108 5.99 -2.51 -18.10
C VAL A 108 4.90 -3.09 -19.00
N ASN A 109 4.11 -4.05 -18.52
CA ASN A 109 2.99 -4.60 -19.28
C ASN A 109 1.96 -3.54 -19.64
N ARG A 110 1.58 -2.67 -18.68
CA ARG A 110 0.67 -1.54 -18.93
C ARG A 110 1.23 -0.57 -19.98
N PHE A 111 2.52 -0.24 -19.87
CA PHE A 111 3.19 0.61 -20.86
C PHE A 111 3.20 0.00 -22.26
N ARG A 112 3.54 -1.29 -22.37
CA ARG A 112 3.53 -2.02 -23.65
C ARG A 112 2.12 -2.12 -24.24
N ALA A 113 1.11 -2.38 -23.42
CA ALA A 113 -0.28 -2.41 -23.85
C ALA A 113 -0.74 -1.06 -24.43
N LYS A 114 -0.37 0.06 -23.76
CA LYS A 114 -0.64 1.42 -24.25
C LYS A 114 0.07 1.74 -25.58
N ARG A 115 1.29 1.22 -25.80
CA ARG A 115 1.99 1.38 -27.09
C ARG A 115 1.36 0.55 -28.20
N LYS A 116 0.89 -0.68 -27.89
CA LYS A 116 0.22 -1.54 -28.87
C LYS A 116 -1.10 -0.94 -29.36
N SER A 117 -1.84 -0.23 -28.51
CA SER A 117 -3.06 0.50 -28.93
C SER A 117 -2.78 1.70 -29.85
N ASN A 118 -1.56 2.25 -29.82
CA ASN A 118 -1.19 3.42 -30.62
C ASN A 118 -0.40 3.08 -31.89
N ALA A 119 -0.12 1.80 -32.16
CA ALA A 119 0.74 1.36 -33.27
C ALA A 119 0.01 1.13 -34.61
N SER A 120 -1.29 1.41 -34.69
CA SER A 120 -2.03 1.49 -35.95
C SER A 120 -2.31 2.95 -36.27
N SER A 121 -1.37 3.61 -36.93
CA SER A 121 -1.54 4.93 -37.52
C SER A 121 -1.12 4.89 -38.98
N ASN A 122 -1.91 4.17 -39.78
CA ASN A 122 -2.02 4.32 -41.23
C ASN A 122 -3.46 3.93 -41.61
N ALA A 123 -4.42 4.79 -41.24
CA ALA A 123 -5.80 4.74 -41.71
C ALA A 123 -6.22 6.17 -42.05
N PRO A 124 -7.00 6.38 -43.14
CA PRO A 124 -7.42 7.72 -43.54
C PRO A 124 -8.26 8.36 -42.41
N VAL A 125 -7.95 9.62 -42.15
CA VAL A 125 -8.48 10.47 -41.07
C VAL A 125 -9.99 10.24 -40.88
N THR A 126 -10.34 9.56 -39.78
CA THR A 126 -11.70 9.42 -39.26
C THR A 126 -11.62 9.70 -37.74
N PRO A 127 -12.53 10.48 -37.13
CA PRO A 127 -12.26 11.18 -35.87
C PRO A 127 -12.17 10.24 -34.66
N PRO A 128 -11.47 10.63 -33.58
CA PRO A 128 -11.03 9.70 -32.54
C PRO A 128 -12.17 9.28 -31.61
N SER A 129 -12.38 7.98 -31.44
CA SER A 129 -13.25 7.40 -30.40
C SER A 129 -12.46 6.90 -29.18
N SER A 130 -12.23 7.83 -28.26
CA SER A 130 -12.55 7.79 -26.81
C SER A 130 -12.52 6.46 -26.03
N SER A 131 -11.35 5.98 -25.59
CA SER A 131 -11.30 5.13 -24.37
C SER A 131 -10.19 5.49 -23.38
N SER A 132 -9.08 6.08 -23.85
CA SER A 132 -8.09 6.73 -22.96
C SER A 132 -8.54 8.09 -22.43
N SER A 133 -9.47 8.73 -23.14
CA SER A 133 -10.08 10.00 -22.73
C SER A 133 -10.84 9.85 -21.40
N SER A 134 -11.47 8.71 -21.14
CA SER A 134 -12.31 8.53 -19.94
C SER A 134 -11.57 8.65 -18.60
N LYS A 135 -10.27 8.30 -18.51
CA LYS A 135 -9.50 8.40 -17.26
C LYS A 135 -8.82 9.75 -17.08
N GLU A 136 -8.36 10.36 -18.17
CA GLU A 136 -7.83 11.73 -18.14
C GLU A 136 -8.96 12.73 -17.93
N ILE A 137 -10.11 12.59 -18.63
CA ILE A 137 -11.34 13.35 -18.34
C ILE A 137 -11.78 13.16 -16.90
N LYS A 138 -11.83 11.93 -16.36
CA LYS A 138 -12.25 11.73 -14.95
C LYS A 138 -11.26 12.36 -13.97
N LYS A 139 -9.95 12.24 -14.21
CA LYS A 139 -8.93 12.84 -13.34
C LYS A 139 -8.96 14.37 -13.41
N GLU A 140 -9.12 14.93 -14.59
CA GLU A 140 -9.25 16.36 -14.82
C GLU A 140 -10.57 16.90 -14.25
N SER A 141 -11.67 16.17 -14.42
CA SER A 141 -12.97 16.41 -13.79
C SER A 141 -12.87 16.42 -12.26
N PHE A 142 -12.24 15.42 -11.64
CA PHE A 142 -12.05 15.41 -10.18
C PHE A 142 -11.14 16.54 -9.69
N MET A 143 -10.14 16.95 -10.48
CA MET A 143 -9.31 18.10 -10.14
C MET A 143 -10.09 19.42 -10.22
N THR A 144 -10.98 19.57 -11.20
CA THR A 144 -11.85 20.75 -11.34
C THR A 144 -12.85 20.81 -10.20
N LEU A 145 -13.56 19.71 -9.92
CA LEU A 145 -14.49 19.60 -8.79
C LEU A 145 -13.80 19.86 -7.45
N ALA A 146 -12.61 19.30 -7.23
CA ALA A 146 -11.87 19.54 -5.99
C ALA A 146 -11.45 21.02 -5.82
N LYS A 147 -11.16 21.72 -6.93
CA LYS A 147 -10.89 23.17 -6.88
C LYS A 147 -12.16 23.97 -6.55
N GLU A 148 -13.32 23.56 -7.06
CA GLU A 148 -14.60 24.19 -6.74
C GLU A 148 -14.97 24.00 -5.26
N VAL A 149 -14.83 22.78 -4.74
CA VAL A 149 -15.01 22.48 -3.31
C VAL A 149 -14.03 23.30 -2.45
N LEU A 150 -12.76 23.40 -2.87
CA LEU A 150 -11.77 24.20 -2.14
C LEU A 150 -12.12 25.70 -2.16
N LYS A 151 -12.62 26.21 -3.29
CA LYS A 151 -13.09 27.59 -3.41
C LYS A 151 -14.28 27.84 -2.48
N TYR A 152 -15.20 26.88 -2.39
CA TYR A 152 -16.33 26.94 -1.47
C TYR A 152 -15.88 26.93 -0.01
N LEU A 153 -14.92 26.06 0.35
CA LEU A 153 -14.33 26.01 1.69
C LEU A 153 -13.70 27.35 2.08
N ASN A 154 -12.97 27.97 1.16
CA ASN A 154 -12.37 29.30 1.38
C ASN A 154 -13.44 30.38 1.60
N PHE A 155 -14.50 30.37 0.81
CA PHE A 155 -15.61 31.30 0.95
C PHE A 155 -16.36 31.12 2.27
N ALA A 156 -16.76 29.88 2.60
CA ALA A 156 -17.51 29.57 3.81
C ALA A 156 -16.70 29.83 5.09
N GLY A 157 -15.44 29.40 5.13
CA GLY A 157 -14.57 29.54 6.30
C GLY A 157 -13.81 30.86 6.39
N LYS A 158 -13.99 31.79 5.42
CA LYS A 158 -13.19 33.02 5.29
C LYS A 158 -11.68 32.75 5.30
N LYS A 159 -11.24 31.68 4.63
CA LYS A 159 -9.83 31.27 4.52
C LYS A 159 -9.33 31.37 3.08
N ASN A 160 -8.01 31.34 2.91
CA ASN A 160 -7.36 31.48 1.61
C ASN A 160 -6.41 30.31 1.33
N PHE A 161 -6.91 29.08 1.34
CA PHE A 161 -6.13 27.91 0.96
C PHE A 161 -5.86 27.91 -0.55
N THR A 162 -4.59 27.78 -0.92
CA THR A 162 -4.18 27.67 -2.32
C THR A 162 -4.45 26.25 -2.86
N PRO A 163 -4.74 26.08 -4.16
CA PRO A 163 -4.99 24.80 -4.80
C PRO A 163 -3.69 24.00 -4.99
N THR A 164 -2.98 23.75 -3.90
CA THR A 164 -1.79 22.90 -3.85
C THR A 164 -2.20 21.44 -3.65
N LYS A 165 -1.29 20.54 -3.99
CA LYS A 165 -1.49 19.09 -3.87
C LYS A 165 -1.95 18.67 -2.47
N ALA A 166 -1.37 19.26 -1.41
CA ALA A 166 -1.72 18.95 -0.03
C ALA A 166 -3.17 19.31 0.34
N ASN A 167 -3.74 20.33 -0.29
CA ASN A 167 -5.12 20.79 -0.05
C ASN A 167 -6.13 20.06 -0.93
N LEU A 168 -5.73 19.69 -2.16
CA LEU A 168 -6.61 19.02 -3.12
C LEU A 168 -6.68 17.50 -2.92
N GLU A 169 -5.60 16.85 -2.50
CA GLU A 169 -5.57 15.39 -2.33
C GLU A 169 -6.64 14.85 -1.38
N PRO A 170 -6.89 15.45 -0.19
CA PRO A 170 -7.96 15.01 0.70
C PRO A 170 -9.35 15.05 0.05
N ILE A 171 -9.63 16.09 -0.73
CA ILE A 171 -10.92 16.28 -1.42
C ILE A 171 -11.07 15.28 -2.56
N ILE A 172 -10.03 15.14 -3.39
CA ILE A 172 -10.00 14.18 -4.51
C ILE A 172 -10.15 12.75 -4.00
N ALA A 173 -9.60 12.43 -2.82
CA ALA A 173 -9.76 11.11 -2.23
C ALA A 173 -11.24 10.79 -1.98
N ARG A 174 -12.02 11.73 -1.44
CA ARG A 174 -13.47 11.55 -1.23
C ARG A 174 -14.24 11.41 -2.54
N LEU A 175 -13.95 12.25 -3.53
CA LEU A 175 -14.59 12.15 -4.86
C LEU A 175 -14.30 10.81 -5.55
N LYS A 176 -13.11 10.22 -5.31
CA LYS A 176 -12.76 8.89 -5.82
C LYS A 176 -13.42 7.74 -5.07
N GLU A 177 -13.76 7.94 -3.80
CA GLU A 177 -14.49 6.98 -2.97
C GLU A 177 -15.98 6.91 -3.35
N GLY A 178 -16.47 7.88 -4.13
CA GLY A 178 -17.82 7.90 -4.70
C GLY A 178 -18.69 9.06 -4.21
N HIS A 179 -18.16 9.91 -3.33
CA HIS A 179 -18.88 11.06 -2.80
C HIS A 179 -19.08 12.16 -3.84
N THR A 180 -20.21 12.85 -3.75
CA THR A 180 -20.55 13.96 -4.66
C THR A 180 -19.92 15.26 -4.20
N GLU A 181 -19.86 16.25 -5.10
CA GLU A 181 -19.44 17.61 -4.76
C GLU A 181 -20.36 18.25 -3.71
N GLU A 182 -21.65 17.96 -3.79
CA GLU A 182 -22.67 18.46 -2.88
C GLU A 182 -22.44 17.94 -1.47
N GLU A 183 -22.20 16.64 -1.30
CA GLU A 183 -21.85 16.04 0.00
C GLU A 183 -20.59 16.69 0.60
N CYS A 184 -19.59 16.99 -0.24
CA CYS A 184 -18.41 17.72 0.19
C CYS A 184 -18.74 19.13 0.70
N LYS A 185 -19.64 19.85 0.02
CA LYS A 185 -20.12 21.17 0.46
C LYS A 185 -20.97 21.09 1.72
N THR A 186 -21.80 20.07 1.87
CA THR A 186 -22.60 19.82 3.08
C THR A 186 -21.71 19.64 4.31
N VAL A 187 -20.60 18.89 4.21
CA VAL A 187 -19.64 18.74 5.31
C VAL A 187 -19.02 20.09 5.70
N ILE A 188 -18.68 20.93 4.71
CA ILE A 188 -18.15 22.28 4.95
C ILE A 188 -19.20 23.12 5.68
N GLU A 189 -20.45 23.14 5.22
CA GLU A 189 -21.53 23.92 5.85
C GLU A 189 -21.83 23.47 7.27
N LYS A 190 -21.98 22.16 7.49
CA LYS A 190 -22.21 21.59 8.82
C LYS A 190 -21.13 22.00 9.79
N LYS A 191 -19.85 21.86 9.42
CA LYS A 191 -18.73 22.20 10.29
C LYS A 191 -18.49 23.70 10.41
N ASN A 192 -18.97 24.52 9.48
CA ASN A 192 -18.90 25.98 9.58
C ASN A 192 -20.01 26.56 10.46
N ARG A 193 -21.17 25.90 10.51
CA ARG A 193 -22.30 26.29 11.36
C ARG A 193 -22.14 25.80 12.81
N ASP A 194 -21.40 24.72 13.01
CA ASP A 194 -21.12 24.11 14.30
C ASP A 194 -20.30 25.06 15.21
N PRO A 195 -20.91 25.65 16.26
CA PRO A 195 -20.23 26.61 17.12
C PRO A 195 -19.12 25.98 17.98
N ASP A 196 -19.18 24.66 18.19
CA ASP A 196 -18.19 23.92 18.97
C ASP A 196 -17.00 23.48 18.11
N PHE A 197 -17.09 23.63 16.78
CA PHE A 197 -16.03 23.22 15.88
C PHE A 197 -14.88 24.22 15.88
N ASN A 198 -13.73 23.78 16.38
CA ASN A 198 -12.56 24.63 16.51
C ASN A 198 -12.00 25.02 15.13
N ASP A 199 -11.97 26.33 14.87
CA ASP A 199 -11.54 26.92 13.59
C ASP A 199 -10.12 26.50 13.17
N LYS A 200 -9.22 26.18 14.11
CA LYS A 200 -7.87 25.64 13.79
C LYS A 200 -7.93 24.37 12.94
N TYR A 201 -9.01 23.61 13.05
CA TYR A 201 -9.24 22.35 12.33
C TYR A 201 -10.13 22.52 11.09
N PHE A 202 -10.59 23.74 10.79
CA PHE A 202 -11.33 24.04 9.57
C PHE A 202 -10.36 24.16 8.38
N ARG A 203 -9.91 23.00 7.88
CA ARG A 203 -8.94 22.85 6.78
C ARG A 203 -9.17 21.55 6.01
N PRO A 204 -8.71 21.44 4.75
CA PRO A 204 -9.01 20.28 3.90
C PRO A 204 -8.60 18.92 4.50
N SER A 205 -7.42 18.83 5.11
CA SER A 205 -6.93 17.56 5.68
C SER A 205 -7.77 17.04 6.85
N THR A 206 -8.46 17.91 7.58
CA THR A 206 -9.24 17.55 8.75
C THR A 206 -10.71 17.30 8.41
N LEU A 207 -11.30 18.14 7.55
CA LEU A 207 -12.68 17.97 7.08
C LEU A 207 -12.81 16.74 6.16
N PHE A 208 -11.83 16.52 5.28
CA PHE A 208 -11.79 15.40 4.35
C PHE A 208 -10.80 14.32 4.82
N GLY A 209 -10.73 14.06 6.13
CA GLY A 209 -9.98 12.93 6.69
C GLY A 209 -10.77 11.63 6.54
N PRO A 210 -10.14 10.49 6.16
CA PRO A 210 -10.85 9.23 5.86
C PRO A 210 -11.66 8.70 7.04
N SER A 211 -11.20 8.92 8.28
CA SER A 211 -11.89 8.46 9.49
C SER A 211 -12.97 9.40 10.01
N LYS A 212 -13.12 10.59 9.42
CA LYS A 212 -13.98 11.66 9.95
C LYS A 212 -15.04 12.13 8.96
N PHE A 213 -14.77 12.06 7.66
CA PHE A 213 -15.64 12.58 6.62
C PHE A 213 -17.05 11.98 6.67
N GLU A 214 -17.18 10.65 6.69
CA GLU A 214 -18.46 9.94 6.78
C GLU A 214 -19.24 10.34 8.05
N GLY A 215 -18.52 10.54 9.15
CA GLY A 215 -19.11 10.98 10.42
C GLY A 215 -19.68 12.39 10.31
N TYR A 216 -18.94 13.34 9.72
CA TYR A 216 -19.44 14.71 9.52
C TYR A 216 -20.59 14.79 8.53
N LEU A 217 -20.57 13.95 7.49
CA LEU A 217 -21.64 13.89 6.49
C LEU A 217 -22.95 13.43 7.12
N ASN A 218 -22.90 12.42 8.01
CA ASN A 218 -24.07 11.84 8.67
C ASN A 218 -24.45 12.51 10.01
N GLU A 219 -23.70 13.50 10.47
CA GLU A 219 -24.00 14.21 11.71
C GLU A 219 -25.30 15.03 11.56
N ARG A 220 -26.18 14.95 12.57
CA ARG A 220 -27.41 15.74 12.61
C ARG A 220 -27.07 17.22 12.84
N GLU A 221 -27.77 18.11 12.16
CA GLU A 221 -27.59 19.55 12.36
C GLU A 221 -27.90 19.91 13.80
N LYS A 222 -26.90 20.43 14.52
CA LYS A 222 -27.11 21.06 15.81
C LYS A 222 -27.57 22.48 15.52
N GLU A 223 -28.87 22.72 15.61
CA GLU A 223 -29.38 24.09 15.56
C GLU A 223 -28.89 24.86 16.79
N LYS A 224 -28.57 26.14 16.60
CA LYS A 224 -28.36 27.07 17.71
C LYS A 224 -29.68 27.14 18.50
N VAL A 225 -29.72 26.47 19.64
CA VAL A 225 -30.72 26.74 20.67
C VAL A 225 -30.40 28.14 21.18
N TRP A 226 -31.23 29.11 20.81
CA TRP A 226 -31.30 30.41 21.46
C TRP A 226 -32.35 30.35 22.56
#